data_AF-A0A9Q1E978-F1
#
_entry.id   AF-A0A9Q1E978-F1
#
_cell.length_a   1.000
_cell.length_b   1.000
_cell.length_c   1.000
_cell.angle_alpha   90.00
_cell.angle_beta   90.00
_cell.angle_gamma   90.00
#
_symmetry.space_group_name_H-M   'P 1'
#
loop_
_entity.id
_entity.type
_entity.pdbx_description
1 polymer ?
#
loop_
_entity_poly.entity_id
_entity_poly.type
_entity_poly.pdbx_seq_one_letter_code
_entity_poly.pdbx_strand_id
1 'polypeptide(L)'
;MEIVSQAKTKPTSTMSVFSYIPSRRTDPKELTYFNCDSKAREIFVYDCVNRRTEGYDNKLHRDDREHANGRGLEIHREELSRPMPVLSSSEYGRRPPPLIYKPDRQFGRVAHIRAEFFRKNGITQNVAEGYGSVSPV
;
A
#
# COMPACT_ATOMS: atom_id res chain seq x y z
N MET A 1 45.57 4.84 1.00
CA MET A 1 45.59 4.24 2.35
C MET A 1 44.28 3.53 2.73
N GLU A 2 43.19 3.66 1.96
CA GLU A 2 41.89 3.08 2.33
C GLU A 2 41.78 1.56 2.13
N ILE A 3 42.42 1.01 1.09
CA ILE A 3 42.31 -0.41 0.72
C ILE A 3 42.84 -1.34 1.83
N VAL A 4 43.95 -0.97 2.49
CA VAL A 4 44.58 -1.78 3.55
C VAL A 4 43.73 -1.78 4.84
N SER A 5 42.97 -0.72 5.08
CA SER A 5 42.05 -0.64 6.23
C SER A 5 40.80 -1.51 6.04
N GLN A 6 40.31 -1.62 4.81
CA GLN A 6 39.20 -2.51 4.45
C GLN A 6 39.58 -3.99 4.51
N ALA A 7 40.86 -4.31 4.27
CA ALA A 7 41.42 -5.67 4.34
C ALA A 7 41.29 -6.33 5.72
N LYS A 8 41.28 -5.53 6.80
CA LYS A 8 41.21 -6.05 8.18
C LYS A 8 39.81 -6.46 8.60
N THR A 9 38.79 -5.95 7.91
CA THR A 9 37.38 -6.10 8.31
C THR A 9 36.58 -6.95 7.35
N LYS A 10 36.98 -7.01 6.07
CA LYS A 10 36.26 -7.72 5.02
C LYS A 10 37.07 -8.91 4.50
N PRO A 11 36.41 -9.98 4.03
CA PRO A 11 37.12 -11.15 3.52
C PRO A 11 37.94 -10.80 2.28
N THR A 12 39.05 -11.50 2.07
CA THR A 12 40.01 -11.24 0.98
C THR A 12 39.36 -11.23 -0.41
N SER A 13 38.29 -12.00 -0.62
CA SER A 13 37.50 -12.00 -1.85
C SER A 13 36.90 -10.63 -2.19
N THR A 14 36.65 -9.78 -1.20
CA THR A 14 36.12 -8.42 -1.42
C THR A 14 37.15 -7.40 -1.88
N MET A 15 38.43 -7.75 -1.83
CA MET A 15 39.52 -6.86 -2.23
C MET A 15 39.90 -7.00 -3.71
N SER A 16 39.41 -8.05 -4.37
CA SER A 16 39.73 -8.31 -5.77
C SER A 16 38.93 -7.39 -6.68
N VAL A 17 39.61 -6.58 -7.48
CA VAL A 17 38.98 -5.69 -8.46
C VAL A 17 38.19 -6.48 -9.52
N PHE A 18 38.61 -7.70 -9.85
CA PHE A 18 38.03 -8.48 -10.95
C PHE A 18 37.06 -9.58 -10.50
N SER A 19 37.18 -10.08 -9.27
CA SER A 19 36.33 -11.17 -8.76
C SER A 19 35.40 -10.75 -7.64
N TYR A 20 35.41 -9.47 -7.24
CA TYR A 20 34.46 -8.99 -6.24
C TYR A 20 33.06 -8.90 -6.84
N ILE A 21 32.20 -9.81 -6.38
CA ILE A 21 30.77 -9.72 -6.58
C ILE A 21 30.21 -9.10 -5.30
N PRO A 22 29.74 -7.83 -5.33
CA PRO A 22 29.14 -7.24 -4.16
C PRO A 22 27.89 -8.04 -3.80
N SER A 23 27.71 -8.30 -2.50
CA SER A 23 26.53 -8.98 -1.97
C SER A 23 25.24 -8.23 -2.33
N ARG A 24 25.35 -6.93 -2.65
CA ARG A 24 24.22 -6.08 -3.00
C ARG A 24 24.58 -5.01 -4.02
N ARG A 25 23.62 -4.69 -4.90
CA ARG A 25 23.72 -3.56 -5.81
C ARG A 25 23.40 -2.26 -5.07
N THR A 26 24.30 -1.28 -5.17
CA THR A 26 24.16 0.09 -4.65
C THR A 26 23.70 1.08 -5.73
N ASP A 27 23.09 0.55 -6.79
CA ASP A 27 22.58 1.37 -7.88
C ASP A 27 21.46 2.30 -7.40
N PRO A 28 21.28 3.48 -8.03
CA PRO A 28 20.17 4.36 -7.71
C PRO A 28 18.83 3.65 -7.87
N LYS A 29 17.87 4.10 -7.06
CA LYS A 29 16.49 3.61 -7.00
C LYS A 29 15.87 3.38 -8.39
N GLU A 30 16.09 4.29 -9.33
CA GLU A 30 15.55 4.27 -10.69
C GLU A 30 15.97 3.05 -11.52
N LEU A 31 17.14 2.47 -11.23
CA LEU A 31 17.66 1.28 -11.91
C LEU A 31 17.16 -0.03 -11.27
N THR A 32 16.42 0.06 -10.16
CA THR A 32 15.84 -1.12 -9.50
C THR A 32 14.49 -1.47 -10.13
N TYR A 33 14.19 -2.76 -10.22
CA TYR A 33 12.93 -3.27 -10.80
C TYR A 33 11.66 -2.68 -10.16
N PHE A 34 11.77 -2.30 -8.89
CA PHE A 34 10.65 -1.74 -8.12
C PHE A 34 10.68 -0.23 -7.97
N ASN A 35 11.68 0.43 -8.57
CA ASN A 35 11.95 1.85 -8.34
C ASN A 35 11.83 2.17 -6.84
N CYS A 36 12.57 1.43 -6.00
CA CYS A 36 12.52 1.48 -4.52
C CYS A 36 13.93 1.42 -3.92
N ASP A 37 14.17 2.21 -2.86
CA ASP A 37 15.44 2.15 -2.15
C ASP A 37 15.55 0.79 -1.45
N SER A 38 16.73 0.19 -1.54
CA SER A 38 16.93 -1.14 -1.00
C SER A 38 16.97 -1.08 0.53
N LYS A 39 15.94 -1.61 1.21
CA LYS A 39 15.83 -1.61 2.69
C LYS A 39 16.33 -2.86 3.40
N ALA A 40 16.51 -3.97 2.66
CA ALA A 40 17.04 -5.21 3.22
C ALA A 40 18.38 -4.97 3.96
N ARG A 41 18.72 -5.81 4.92
CA ARG A 41 20.02 -5.73 5.61
C ARG A 41 21.07 -6.49 4.80
N GLU A 42 22.34 -6.20 5.02
CA GLU A 42 23.39 -7.13 4.57
C GLU A 42 23.30 -8.39 5.43
N ILE A 43 22.96 -9.52 4.81
CA ILE A 43 22.82 -10.80 5.50
C ILE A 43 23.90 -11.72 4.96
N PHE A 44 24.75 -12.25 5.85
CA PHE A 44 25.73 -13.25 5.50
C PHE A 44 25.10 -14.64 5.49
N VAL A 45 25.49 -15.47 4.52
CA VAL A 45 24.98 -16.85 4.39
C VAL A 45 25.17 -17.65 5.68
N TYR A 46 26.31 -17.44 6.36
CA TYR A 46 26.58 -18.07 7.66
C TYR A 46 25.49 -17.74 8.69
N ASP A 47 25.08 -16.47 8.80
CA ASP A 47 24.06 -16.04 9.74
C ASP A 47 22.68 -16.63 9.38
N CYS A 48 22.32 -16.73 8.10
CA CYS A 48 21.07 -17.39 7.67
C CYS A 48 20.97 -18.86 8.10
N VAL A 49 22.10 -19.56 8.09
CA VAL A 49 22.14 -20.99 8.41
C VAL A 49 22.20 -21.20 9.93
N ASN A 50 23.05 -20.44 10.62
CA ASN A 50 23.40 -20.72 12.01
C ASN A 50 22.71 -19.83 13.05
N ARG A 51 22.25 -18.63 12.68
CA ARG A 51 21.54 -17.70 13.60
C ARG A 51 20.02 -17.76 13.42
N ARG A 52 19.46 -18.95 13.24
CA ARG A 52 18.00 -19.13 13.20
C ARG A 52 17.43 -18.91 14.59
N THR A 53 16.28 -18.24 14.68
CA THR A 53 15.58 -18.05 15.94
C THR A 53 15.12 -19.41 16.47
N GLU A 54 15.55 -19.77 17.67
CA GLU A 54 15.10 -20.99 18.34
C GLU A 54 13.64 -20.82 18.78
N GLY A 55 12.77 -21.76 18.40
CA GLY A 55 11.35 -21.74 18.77
C GLY A 55 10.40 -22.15 17.64
N TYR A 56 9.15 -22.45 18.01
CA TYR A 56 8.07 -22.77 17.08
C TYR A 56 7.04 -21.63 17.05
N ASP A 57 6.84 -21.03 15.88
CA ASP A 57 5.74 -20.08 15.67
C ASP A 57 4.51 -20.83 15.13
N ASN A 58 3.53 -21.05 16.00
CA ASN A 58 2.27 -21.70 15.65
C ASN A 58 1.38 -20.89 14.70
N LYS A 59 1.69 -19.61 14.48
CA LYS A 59 1.01 -18.75 13.50
C LYS A 59 1.70 -18.77 12.14
N LEU A 60 2.86 -19.42 12.03
CA LEU A 60 3.52 -19.63 10.75
C LEU A 60 2.76 -20.71 9.98
N HIS A 61 2.53 -20.44 8.70
CA HIS A 61 1.96 -21.46 7.81
C HIS A 61 2.95 -22.61 7.65
N ARG A 62 2.56 -23.72 7.01
CA ARG A 62 3.46 -24.86 6.72
C ARG A 62 4.75 -24.50 5.97
N ASP A 63 4.80 -23.31 5.37
CA ASP A 63 6.02 -22.77 4.79
C ASP A 63 6.81 -22.03 5.88
N ASP A 64 7.96 -22.58 6.24
CA ASP A 64 8.95 -21.93 7.13
C ASP A 64 9.66 -20.73 6.47
N ARG A 65 9.09 -20.17 5.39
CA ARG A 65 9.64 -19.00 4.70
C ARG A 65 9.39 -17.76 5.55
N GLU A 66 10.44 -16.97 5.77
CA GLU A 66 10.43 -15.74 6.57
C GLU A 66 9.30 -14.75 6.16
N HIS A 67 9.00 -14.68 4.87
CA HIS A 67 7.98 -13.78 4.31
C HIS A 67 6.74 -14.50 3.77
N ALA A 68 6.39 -15.66 4.34
CA ALA A 68 5.16 -16.36 3.96
C ALA A 68 3.94 -15.41 4.04
N ASN A 69 3.10 -15.42 2.99
CA ASN A 69 1.96 -14.51 2.83
C ASN A 69 2.31 -13.01 2.89
N GLY A 70 3.53 -12.63 2.51
CA GLY A 70 3.97 -11.22 2.51
C GLY A 70 4.23 -10.64 3.90
N ARG A 71 4.32 -11.46 4.95
CA ARG A 71 4.65 -10.99 6.30
C ARG A 71 6.02 -10.31 6.32
N GLY A 72 6.08 -9.13 6.94
CA GLY A 72 7.30 -8.33 7.03
C GLY A 72 7.66 -7.58 5.75
N LEU A 73 6.88 -7.71 4.67
CA LEU A 73 7.05 -6.92 3.44
C LEU A 73 6.07 -5.74 3.44
N GLU A 74 6.55 -4.55 3.10
CA GLU A 74 5.72 -3.34 2.98
C GLU A 74 5.16 -3.18 1.55
N ILE A 75 4.58 -4.25 1.00
CA ILE A 75 4.16 -4.34 -0.42
C ILE A 75 3.29 -3.14 -0.82
N HIS A 76 2.30 -2.79 0.01
CA HIS A 76 1.42 -1.65 -0.23
C HIS A 76 2.17 -0.32 -0.41
N ARG A 77 3.14 -0.04 0.46
CA ARG A 77 3.92 1.20 0.41
C ARG A 77 4.85 1.22 -0.80
N GLU A 78 5.44 0.07 -1.11
CA GLU A 78 6.30 -0.10 -2.28
C GLU A 78 5.50 0.15 -3.56
N GLU A 79 4.33 -0.47 -3.72
CA GLU A 79 3.46 -0.30 -4.88
C GLU A 79 2.94 1.13 -5.05
N LEU A 80 2.57 1.83 -3.97
CA LEU A 80 2.15 3.24 -4.02
C LEU A 80 3.27 4.18 -4.46
N SER A 81 4.52 3.88 -4.14
CA SER A 81 5.66 4.72 -4.50
C SER A 81 6.08 4.57 -5.97
N ARG A 82 5.53 3.56 -6.67
CA ARG A 82 5.89 3.31 -8.06
C ARG A 82 5.28 4.38 -8.97
N PRO A 83 6.02 4.82 -10.00
CA PRO A 83 5.47 5.71 -11.01
C PRO A 83 4.42 5.00 -11.88
N MET A 84 4.55 3.68 -12.06
CA MET A 84 3.63 2.85 -12.85
C MET A 84 3.31 1.54 -12.10
N PRO A 85 2.01 1.16 -12.03
CA PRO A 85 1.62 -0.11 -11.43
C PRO A 85 2.15 -1.29 -12.25
N VAL A 86 2.48 -2.39 -11.55
CA VAL A 86 2.90 -3.64 -12.19
C VAL A 86 1.73 -4.34 -12.89
N LEU A 87 0.54 -4.29 -12.28
CA LEU A 87 -0.69 -4.85 -12.82
C LEU A 87 -1.78 -3.78 -12.83
N SER A 88 -2.56 -3.71 -13.90
CA SER A 88 -3.70 -2.78 -13.99
C SER A 88 -4.81 -3.10 -12.99
N SER A 89 -4.87 -4.36 -12.53
CA SER A 89 -5.80 -4.88 -11.53
C SER A 89 -5.25 -4.86 -10.10
N SER A 90 -4.02 -4.37 -9.87
CA SER A 90 -3.50 -4.29 -8.50
C SER A 90 -4.39 -3.33 -7.70
N GLU A 91 -4.84 -3.81 -6.54
CA GLU A 91 -5.64 -3.02 -5.61
C GLU A 91 -4.87 -1.75 -5.18
N TYR A 92 -3.54 -1.89 -5.09
CA TYR A 92 -2.62 -0.84 -4.70
C TYR A 92 -1.68 -0.53 -5.89
N GLY A 93 -1.71 0.72 -6.37
CA GLY A 93 -0.97 1.16 -7.56
C GLY A 93 -1.85 1.56 -8.75
N ARG A 94 -3.16 1.24 -8.75
CA ARG A 94 -4.07 1.82 -9.74
C ARG A 94 -4.04 3.34 -9.64
N ARG A 95 -3.56 4.01 -10.69
CA ARG A 95 -3.55 5.47 -10.77
C ARG A 95 -4.99 5.95 -10.59
N PRO A 96 -5.32 6.70 -9.51
CA PRO A 96 -6.64 7.27 -9.39
C PRO A 96 -6.89 8.13 -10.63
N PRO A 97 -8.11 8.10 -11.20
CA PRO A 97 -8.41 8.95 -12.34
C PRO A 97 -8.04 10.39 -11.99
N PRO A 98 -7.43 11.14 -12.93
CA PRO A 98 -6.98 12.49 -12.66
C PRO A 98 -8.14 13.31 -12.08
N LEU A 99 -7.88 14.22 -11.14
CA LEU A 99 -8.92 15.03 -10.47
C LEU A 99 -9.80 15.85 -11.44
N ILE A 100 -9.31 16.04 -12.67
CA ILE A 100 -10.02 16.67 -13.79
C ILE A 100 -11.10 15.74 -14.36
N TYR A 101 -10.86 14.42 -14.34
CA TYR A 101 -11.84 13.41 -14.71
C TYR A 101 -12.77 13.13 -13.53
N LYS A 102 -13.72 14.03 -13.32
CA LYS A 102 -14.93 13.74 -12.57
C LYS A 102 -15.96 13.28 -13.60
N PRO A 103 -16.17 11.96 -13.80
CA PRO A 103 -17.31 11.54 -14.60
C PRO A 103 -18.54 12.11 -13.92
N ASP A 104 -19.19 13.07 -14.57
CA ASP A 104 -20.44 13.60 -14.06
C ASP A 104 -21.36 12.42 -13.83
N ARG A 105 -22.02 12.40 -12.67
CA ARG A 105 -22.97 11.36 -12.34
C ARG A 105 -24.28 11.63 -13.10
N GLN A 106 -24.20 11.65 -14.44
CA GLN A 106 -25.28 12.01 -15.36
C GLN A 106 -26.54 11.18 -15.11
N PHE A 107 -26.39 9.95 -14.63
CA PHE A 107 -27.49 9.02 -14.33
C PHE A 107 -27.47 8.55 -12.87
N GLY A 108 -27.23 9.46 -11.92
CA GLY A 108 -27.35 9.16 -10.49
C GLY A 108 -28.80 8.97 -10.05
N ARG A 109 -29.10 7.93 -9.26
CA ARG A 109 -30.42 7.78 -8.64
C ARG A 109 -30.68 8.94 -7.68
N VAL A 110 -31.78 9.66 -7.90
CA VAL A 110 -32.26 10.75 -7.03
C VAL A 110 -33.31 10.20 -6.07
N ALA A 111 -33.15 10.45 -4.77
CA ALA A 111 -34.08 9.98 -3.75
C ALA A 111 -35.29 10.92 -3.62
N HIS A 112 -36.16 10.94 -4.65
CA HIS A 112 -37.34 11.82 -4.73
C HIS A 112 -38.25 11.72 -3.50
N ILE A 113 -38.61 10.50 -3.08
CA ILE A 113 -39.47 10.27 -1.91
C ILE A 113 -38.86 10.91 -0.66
N ARG A 114 -37.56 10.73 -0.43
CA ARG A 114 -36.88 11.29 0.74
C ARG A 114 -36.81 12.82 0.70
N ALA A 115 -36.65 13.40 -0.49
CA ALA A 115 -36.53 14.84 -0.67
C ALA A 115 -37.89 15.56 -0.63
N GLU A 116 -38.94 14.95 -1.17
CA GLU A 116 -40.24 15.59 -1.38
C GLU A 116 -41.22 15.29 -0.24
N PHE A 117 -41.32 14.04 0.22
CA PHE A 117 -42.27 13.66 1.27
C PHE A 117 -41.80 14.08 2.67
N PHE A 118 -40.51 13.97 2.94
CA PHE A 118 -39.97 14.19 4.29
C PHE A 118 -39.34 15.57 4.40
N ARG A 119 -40.09 16.54 4.94
CA ARG A 119 -39.57 17.87 5.29
C ARG A 119 -38.85 17.84 6.63
N LYS A 120 -37.70 18.51 6.73
CA LYS A 120 -36.93 18.64 7.98
C LYS A 120 -37.59 19.59 8.98
N ASN A 121 -38.31 20.58 8.47
CA ASN A 121 -39.12 21.47 9.28
C ASN A 121 -40.48 20.79 9.44
N GLY A 122 -40.96 20.66 10.68
CA GLY A 122 -42.26 20.06 10.98
C GLY A 122 -43.44 20.81 10.37
N ILE A 123 -44.66 20.47 10.78
CA ILE A 123 -45.88 21.10 10.30
C ILE A 123 -45.87 22.58 10.70
N THR A 124 -45.79 23.49 9.74
CA THR A 124 -45.83 24.95 9.99
C THR A 124 -47.25 25.48 10.17
N GLN A 125 -48.27 24.68 9.87
CA GLN A 125 -49.67 25.08 9.98
C GLN A 125 -50.33 24.34 11.16
N ASN A 126 -50.56 25.06 12.25
CA ASN A 126 -51.38 24.55 13.34
C ASN A 126 -52.87 24.71 12.97
N VAL A 127 -53.74 23.90 13.60
CA VAL A 127 -55.20 23.94 13.37
C VAL A 127 -55.82 25.31 13.69
N ALA A 128 -55.15 26.15 14.50
CA ALA A 128 -55.64 27.46 14.89
C ALA A 128 -55.53 28.53 13.76
N GLU A 129 -54.64 28.33 12.77
CA GLU A 129 -54.42 29.30 11.68
C GLU A 129 -55.26 29.04 10.41
N GLY A 130 -56.28 28.18 10.49
CA GLY A 130 -57.34 28.10 9.49
C GLY A 130 -57.09 27.09 8.35
N TYR A 131 -57.38 25.82 8.62
CA TYR A 131 -57.77 24.92 7.55
C TYR A 131 -59.26 25.18 7.24
N GLY A 132 -59.53 25.67 6.03
CA GLY A 132 -60.89 25.84 5.53
C GLY A 132 -61.72 24.58 5.73
N SER A 133 -62.97 24.77 6.18
CA SER A 133 -63.90 23.68 6.47
C SER A 133 -64.11 22.78 5.25
N VAL A 134 -63.85 21.49 5.40
CA VAL A 134 -64.27 20.48 4.41
C VAL A 134 -65.68 20.03 4.80
N SER A 135 -66.70 20.53 4.10
CA SER A 135 -68.05 19.98 4.18
C SER A 135 -68.21 18.88 3.11
N PRO A 136 -68.70 17.68 3.46
CA PRO A 136 -68.98 16.65 2.46
C PRO A 136 -70.21 17.03 1.63
N VAL A 137 -70.16 16.72 0.33
CA VAL A 137 -71.34 16.62 -0.56
C VAL A 137 -71.80 15.17 -0.55
#